data_AF-A0A3A6PTK6-F1
#
_entry.id   AF-A0A3A6PTK6-F1
#
_cell.length_a   1.000
_cell.length_b   1.000
_cell.length_c   1.000
_cell.angle_alpha   90.00
_cell.angle_beta   90.00
_cell.angle_gamma   90.00
#
_symmetry.space_group_name_H-M   'P 1'
#
loop_
_entity.id
_entity.type
_entity.pdbx_description
1 polymer ?
#
loop_
_entity_poly.entity_id
_entity_poly.type
_entity_poly.pdbx_seq_one_letter_code
_entity_poly.pdbx_strand_id
1 'polypeptide(L)'
;MSAKAKISGLGKGRRAVLVSGDRRRHHRRHHRRHEDFAVEGIQEMGADLSRSFAKLRKRCKARRLVAAIRHCDRRAINEIFEWRCRAICFFRKPGFDCVKISCCFGRGSAFVTFDICVRSLNRCCGFDGGFRNGFF
;
A
#
# COMPACT_ATOMS: atom_id res chain seq x y z
N MET A 1 22.23 -27.70 61.92
CA MET A 1 23.67 -27.38 62.00
C MET A 1 23.84 -25.89 61.81
N SER A 2 24.58 -25.24 62.72
CA SER A 2 24.64 -23.78 62.92
C SER A 2 25.53 -23.09 61.89
N ALA A 3 25.03 -22.03 61.24
CA ALA A 3 25.83 -21.12 60.41
C ALA A 3 26.27 -19.92 61.27
N LYS A 4 27.57 -19.80 61.53
CA LYS A 4 28.21 -18.61 62.12
C LYS A 4 28.71 -17.72 60.97
N ALA A 5 28.04 -16.59 60.75
CA ALA A 5 28.60 -15.50 59.94
C ALA A 5 29.48 -14.62 60.85
N LYS A 6 30.75 -14.45 60.48
CA LYS A 6 31.72 -13.58 61.16
C LYS A 6 32.07 -12.41 60.24
N ILE A 7 31.94 -11.21 60.79
CA ILE A 7 32.14 -9.90 60.18
C ILE A 7 33.62 -9.49 60.25
N SER A 8 34.14 -8.83 59.21
CA SER A 8 35.13 -7.73 59.24
C SER A 8 35.52 -7.43 57.78
N GLY A 9 35.75 -6.22 57.29
CA GLY A 9 36.04 -4.94 57.92
C GLY A 9 37.13 -4.26 57.06
N LEU A 10 36.86 -3.03 56.62
CA LEU A 10 37.80 -1.92 56.39
C LEU A 10 39.05 -2.13 55.51
N GLY A 11 39.26 -1.20 54.57
CA GLY A 11 40.61 -0.62 54.41
C GLY A 11 41.00 -0.05 53.04
N LYS A 12 40.81 1.26 52.88
CA LYS A 12 41.73 2.28 52.31
C LYS A 12 42.74 1.89 51.20
N GLY A 13 42.77 2.69 50.13
CA GLY A 13 43.98 2.85 49.29
C GLY A 13 43.85 3.91 48.20
N ARG A 14 44.76 4.89 48.18
CA ARG A 14 44.81 6.06 47.28
C ARG A 14 45.69 5.80 46.03
N ARG A 15 45.33 6.48 44.94
CA ARG A 15 46.14 7.11 43.86
C ARG A 15 47.01 6.28 42.88
N ALA A 16 46.70 6.56 41.60
CA ALA A 16 47.57 6.91 40.47
C ALA A 16 48.26 5.78 39.68
N VAL A 17 48.05 5.80 38.35
CA VAL A 17 49.05 6.00 37.27
C VAL A 17 48.42 5.57 35.93
N LEU A 18 48.62 6.44 34.94
CA LEU A 18 48.42 6.36 33.48
C LEU A 18 48.10 4.99 32.84
N VAL A 19 47.25 5.00 31.81
CA VAL A 19 47.65 4.65 30.43
C VAL A 19 46.55 5.10 29.46
N SER A 20 46.98 5.82 28.44
CA SER A 20 46.20 6.19 27.26
C SER A 20 45.66 4.93 26.60
N GLY A 21 44.37 4.69 26.73
CA GLY A 21 43.64 3.72 25.94
C GLY A 21 42.66 4.48 25.08
N ASP A 22 43.03 4.68 23.81
CA ASP A 22 42.20 5.16 22.72
C ASP A 22 40.87 4.37 22.75
N ARG A 23 39.88 4.86 23.52
CA ARG A 23 38.52 4.39 23.48
C ARG A 23 37.94 4.95 22.19
N ARG A 24 38.35 4.35 21.07
CA ARG A 24 37.55 4.29 19.86
C ARG A 24 36.22 3.70 20.29
N ARG A 25 35.31 4.60 20.71
CA ARG A 25 33.89 4.35 20.72
C ARG A 25 33.59 4.03 19.28
N HIS A 26 33.67 2.75 18.95
CA HIS A 26 32.92 2.19 17.85
C HIS A 26 31.48 2.50 18.19
N HIS A 27 31.03 3.69 17.77
CA HIS A 27 29.65 3.91 17.42
C HIS A 27 29.37 2.82 16.42
N ARG A 28 28.88 1.68 16.93
CA ARG A 28 28.12 0.72 16.14
C ARG A 28 26.97 1.56 15.63
N ARG A 29 27.20 2.21 14.47
CA ARG A 29 26.14 2.67 13.61
C ARG A 29 25.35 1.41 13.39
N HIS A 30 24.29 1.25 14.16
CA HIS A 30 23.22 0.35 13.82
C HIS A 30 22.78 0.85 12.45
N HIS A 31 23.36 0.27 11.40
CA HIS A 31 22.79 0.24 10.09
C HIS A 31 21.48 -0.53 10.27
N ARG A 32 20.46 0.16 10.81
CA ARG A 32 19.08 -0.20 10.57
C ARG A 32 19.03 -0.29 9.06
N ARG A 33 18.93 -1.50 8.54
CA ARG A 33 18.59 -1.71 7.13
C ARG A 33 17.32 -0.91 6.96
N HIS A 34 17.44 0.25 6.34
CA HIS A 34 16.28 0.99 5.88
C HIS A 34 15.71 0.06 4.82
N GLU A 35 14.74 -0.77 5.20
CA GLU A 35 13.93 -1.45 4.21
C GLU A 35 13.33 -0.33 3.34
N ASP A 36 13.52 -0.48 2.04
CA ASP A 36 13.07 0.50 1.08
C ASP A 36 11.55 0.60 1.20
N PHE A 37 11.06 1.78 1.59
CA PHE A 37 9.62 2.02 1.76
C PHE A 37 8.83 1.71 0.47
N ALA A 38 9.47 1.78 -0.71
CA ALA A 38 8.85 1.35 -1.96
C ALA A 38 8.66 -0.17 -2.00
N VAL A 39 9.61 -0.97 -1.49
CA VAL A 39 9.49 -2.44 -1.41
C VAL A 39 8.32 -2.82 -0.49
N GLU A 40 8.25 -2.23 0.70
CA GLU A 40 7.11 -2.42 1.60
C GLU A 40 5.78 -2.00 0.93
N GLY A 41 5.77 -0.86 0.24
CA GLY A 41 4.61 -0.34 -0.47
C GLY A 41 4.13 -1.27 -1.59
N ILE A 42 5.04 -1.89 -2.34
CA ILE A 42 4.70 -2.86 -3.39
C ILE A 42 4.14 -4.15 -2.80
N GLN A 43 4.69 -4.63 -1.68
CA GLN A 43 4.16 -5.81 -0.99
C GLN A 43 2.75 -5.55 -0.42
N GLU A 44 2.55 -4.40 0.23
CA GLU A 44 1.24 -3.96 0.72
C GLU A 44 0.24 -3.82 -0.45
N MET A 45 0.66 -3.20 -1.56
CA MET A 45 -0.15 -3.07 -2.78
C MET A 45 -0.65 -4.43 -3.27
N GLY A 46 0.24 -5.42 -3.40
CA GLY A 46 -0.12 -6.75 -3.87
C GLY A 46 -1.16 -7.42 -2.96
N ALA A 47 -0.97 -7.33 -1.65
CA ALA A 47 -1.89 -7.90 -0.67
C ALA A 47 -3.27 -7.21 -0.70
N ASP A 48 -3.30 -5.89 -0.75
CA ASP A 48 -4.52 -5.07 -0.73
C ASP A 48 -5.36 -5.24 -2.01
N LEU A 49 -4.70 -5.21 -3.17
CA LEU A 49 -5.37 -5.47 -4.45
C LEU A 49 -5.95 -6.88 -4.47
N SER A 50 -5.18 -7.88 -4.04
CA SER A 50 -5.66 -9.28 -3.96
C SER A 50 -6.92 -9.40 -3.11
N ARG A 51 -6.95 -8.78 -1.91
CA ARG A 51 -8.16 -8.75 -1.06
C ARG A 51 -9.33 -8.03 -1.73
N SER A 52 -9.08 -6.92 -2.41
CA SER A 52 -10.11 -6.15 -3.11
C SER A 52 -10.73 -6.95 -4.26
N PHE A 53 -9.90 -7.56 -5.12
CA PHE A 53 -10.36 -8.40 -6.22
C PHE A 53 -11.03 -9.70 -5.73
N ALA A 54 -10.61 -10.26 -4.59
CA ALA A 54 -11.26 -11.42 -3.99
C ALA A 54 -12.74 -11.15 -3.66
N LYS A 55 -13.12 -9.92 -3.26
CA LYS A 55 -14.53 -9.54 -3.03
C LYS A 55 -15.38 -9.66 -4.29
N LEU A 56 -14.80 -9.44 -5.47
CA LEU A 56 -15.49 -9.51 -6.76
C LEU A 56 -15.82 -10.95 -7.18
N ARG A 57 -15.25 -11.97 -6.51
CA ARG A 57 -15.70 -13.37 -6.68
C ARG A 57 -17.17 -13.56 -6.29
N LYS A 58 -17.70 -12.70 -5.41
CA LYS A 58 -19.12 -12.70 -5.07
C LYS A 58 -19.92 -12.06 -6.21
N ARG A 59 -20.86 -12.82 -6.79
CA ARG A 59 -21.67 -12.40 -7.95
C ARG A 59 -22.40 -11.08 -7.73
N CYS A 60 -22.90 -10.81 -6.53
CA CYS A 60 -23.56 -9.54 -6.20
C CYS A 60 -22.60 -8.33 -6.28
N LYS A 61 -21.35 -8.48 -5.82
CA LYS A 61 -20.33 -7.43 -5.88
C LYS A 61 -19.87 -7.20 -7.32
N ALA A 62 -19.65 -8.26 -8.10
CA ALA A 62 -19.33 -8.14 -9.52
C ALA A 62 -20.44 -7.43 -10.31
N ARG A 63 -21.71 -7.81 -10.09
CA ARG A 63 -22.86 -7.13 -10.71
C ARG A 63 -22.90 -5.65 -10.36
N ARG A 64 -22.67 -5.30 -9.10
CA ARG A 64 -22.61 -3.90 -8.64
C ARG A 64 -21.48 -3.12 -9.33
N LEU A 65 -20.30 -3.72 -9.47
CA LEU A 65 -19.18 -3.10 -10.21
C LEU A 65 -19.55 -2.84 -11.68
N VAL A 66 -20.13 -3.83 -12.37
CA VAL A 66 -20.55 -3.70 -13.78
C VAL A 66 -21.57 -2.58 -13.95
N ALA A 67 -22.58 -2.52 -13.07
CA ALA A 67 -23.57 -1.45 -13.09
C ALA A 67 -22.93 -0.08 -12.85
N ALA A 68 -22.04 0.02 -11.86
CA ALA A 68 -21.34 1.27 -11.56
C ALA A 68 -20.51 1.78 -12.74
N ILE A 69 -19.83 0.89 -13.48
CA ILE A 69 -19.08 1.29 -14.68
C ILE A 69 -20.02 1.81 -15.77
N ARG A 70 -21.10 1.09 -16.06
CA ARG A 70 -22.06 1.46 -17.11
C ARG A 70 -22.82 2.75 -16.84
N HIS A 71 -23.07 3.04 -15.56
CA HIS A 71 -23.79 4.25 -15.13
C HIS A 71 -22.87 5.37 -14.65
N CYS A 72 -21.54 5.25 -14.83
CA CYS A 72 -20.55 6.22 -14.37
C CYS A 72 -20.67 6.57 -12.87
N ASP A 73 -21.05 5.59 -12.04
CA ASP A 73 -21.26 5.77 -10.60
C ASP A 73 -19.93 5.72 -9.84
N ARG A 74 -19.28 6.88 -9.73
CA ARG A 74 -18.02 7.05 -9.00
C ARG A 74 -18.12 6.61 -7.54
N ARG A 75 -19.26 6.85 -6.88
CA ARG A 75 -19.45 6.54 -5.45
C ARG A 75 -19.44 5.03 -5.24
N ALA A 76 -20.18 4.29 -6.06
CA ALA A 76 -20.20 2.83 -5.99
C ALA A 76 -18.83 2.21 -6.28
N ILE A 77 -18.04 2.75 -7.22
CA ILE A 77 -16.67 2.27 -7.46
C ILE A 77 -15.80 2.46 -6.21
N ASN A 78 -15.82 3.66 -5.62
CA ASN A 78 -15.00 3.96 -4.45
C ASN A 78 -15.40 3.11 -3.22
N GLU A 79 -16.68 2.78 -3.07
CA GLU A 79 -17.14 1.86 -2.02
C GLU A 79 -16.65 0.41 -2.22
N ILE A 80 -16.43 -0.01 -3.46
CA ILE A 80 -15.94 -1.36 -3.79
C ILE A 80 -14.45 -1.50 -3.48
N PHE A 81 -13.65 -0.50 -3.85
CA PHE A 81 -12.18 -0.54 -3.77
C PHE A 81 -11.58 0.17 -2.54
N GLU A 82 -12.43 0.60 -1.60
CA GLU A 82 -12.04 1.26 -0.34
C GLU A 82 -11.27 2.59 -0.51
N TRP A 83 -10.97 3.24 0.62
CA TRP A 83 -10.46 4.61 0.71
C TRP A 83 -9.11 4.86 0.01
N ARG A 84 -8.31 3.80 -0.20
CA ARG A 84 -6.99 3.88 -0.85
C ARG A 84 -7.06 3.94 -2.37
N CYS A 85 -8.21 3.57 -2.95
CA CYS A 85 -8.45 3.57 -4.39
C CYS A 85 -9.53 4.60 -4.76
N ARG A 86 -9.31 5.33 -5.84
CA ARG A 86 -10.27 6.31 -6.35
C ARG A 86 -10.48 6.12 -7.84
N ALA A 87 -11.76 6.14 -8.24
CA ALA A 87 -12.13 6.28 -9.65
C ALA A 87 -11.78 7.69 -10.15
N ILE A 88 -10.84 7.75 -11.08
CA ILE A 88 -10.37 8.99 -11.70
C ILE A 88 -11.40 9.44 -12.74
N CYS A 89 -11.61 8.64 -13.78
CA CYS A 89 -12.51 8.96 -14.89
C CYS A 89 -13.18 7.71 -15.45
N PHE A 90 -14.35 7.93 -16.05
CA PHE A 90 -15.04 6.96 -16.89
C PHE A 90 -14.77 7.32 -18.34
N PHE A 91 -14.58 6.31 -19.18
CA PHE A 91 -14.28 6.50 -20.59
C PHE A 91 -14.73 5.28 -21.39
N ARG A 92 -14.77 5.41 -22.71
CA ARG A 92 -15.18 4.32 -23.61
C ARG A 92 -14.01 3.89 -24.50
N LYS A 93 -13.84 2.59 -24.64
CA LYS A 93 -13.09 1.96 -25.75
C LYS A 93 -14.12 1.38 -26.72
N PRO A 94 -13.79 1.13 -28.00
CA PRO A 94 -14.75 0.53 -28.93
C PRO A 94 -15.41 -0.74 -28.35
N GLY A 95 -16.69 -0.65 -27.97
CA GLY A 95 -17.47 -1.72 -27.35
C GLY A 95 -17.30 -2.00 -25.88
N PHE A 96 -16.57 -1.15 -25.16
CA PHE A 96 -16.37 -1.30 -23.74
C PHE A 96 -16.62 0.01 -23.02
N ASP A 97 -17.34 -0.07 -21.92
CA ASP A 97 -17.41 0.99 -20.92
C ASP A 97 -16.30 0.72 -19.89
N CYS A 98 -15.47 1.71 -19.60
CA CYS A 98 -14.28 1.57 -18.77
C CYS A 98 -14.24 2.61 -17.65
N VAL A 99 -13.57 2.25 -16.56
CA VAL A 99 -13.19 3.17 -15.48
C VAL A 99 -11.68 3.07 -15.24
N LYS A 100 -11.02 4.22 -15.08
CA LYS A 100 -9.63 4.31 -14.63
C LYS A 100 -9.60 4.49 -13.12
N ILE A 101 -8.89 3.61 -12.43
CA ILE A 101 -8.76 3.62 -10.97
C ILE A 101 -7.30 3.85 -10.62
N SER A 102 -7.04 4.76 -9.67
CA SER A 102 -5.73 4.94 -9.07
C SER A 102 -5.77 4.60 -7.60
N CYS A 103 -4.76 3.88 -7.14
CA CYS A 103 -4.60 3.50 -5.75
C CYS A 103 -3.21 3.88 -5.23
N CYS A 104 -3.13 4.16 -3.94
CA CYS A 104 -1.92 4.56 -3.23
C CYS A 104 -1.66 3.61 -2.04
N PHE A 105 -0.41 3.17 -1.88
CA PHE A 105 0.03 2.20 -0.87
C PHE A 105 1.35 2.64 -0.21
N GLY A 106 1.73 1.98 0.89
CA GLY A 106 3.00 2.23 1.58
C GLY A 106 3.15 3.66 2.09
N ARG A 107 2.05 4.26 2.55
CA ARG A 107 1.99 5.70 2.95
C ARG A 107 2.41 6.67 1.82
N GLY A 108 2.18 6.31 0.56
CA GLY A 108 2.55 7.14 -0.58
C GLY A 108 3.85 6.73 -1.25
N SER A 109 4.47 5.62 -0.86
CA SER A 109 5.67 5.11 -1.53
C SER A 109 5.37 4.35 -2.83
N ALA A 110 4.14 3.84 -3.01
CA ALA A 110 3.75 3.08 -4.19
C ALA A 110 2.39 3.53 -4.74
N PHE A 111 2.29 3.63 -6.06
CA PHE A 111 1.07 3.97 -6.78
C PHE A 111 0.83 2.98 -7.90
N VAL A 112 -0.44 2.62 -8.11
CA VAL A 112 -0.87 1.83 -9.26
C VAL A 112 -2.07 2.49 -9.90
N THR A 113 -2.10 2.47 -11.23
CA THR A 113 -3.27 2.86 -12.01
C THR A 113 -3.63 1.74 -12.94
N PHE A 114 -4.90 1.37 -12.97
CA PHE A 114 -5.41 0.33 -13.85
C PHE A 114 -6.80 0.68 -14.37
N ASP A 115 -7.11 0.13 -15.54
CA ASP A 115 -8.41 0.27 -16.17
C ASP A 115 -9.23 -1.01 -15.92
N ILE A 116 -10.50 -0.86 -15.59
CA ILE A 116 -11.48 -1.96 -15.64
C ILE A 116 -12.47 -1.65 -16.75
N CYS A 117 -12.56 -2.56 -17.72
CA CYS A 117 -13.46 -2.43 -18.86
C CYS A 117 -14.50 -3.57 -18.86
N VAL A 118 -15.75 -3.23 -19.15
CA VAL A 118 -16.84 -4.19 -19.32
C VAL A 118 -17.48 -4.00 -20.69
N ARG A 119 -17.93 -5.08 -21.33
CA ARG A 119 -18.59 -5.01 -22.63
C ARG A 119 -19.82 -4.09 -22.52
N SER A 120 -19.86 -3.11 -23.40
CA SER A 120 -20.96 -2.15 -23.47
C SER A 120 -22.23 -2.82 -23.97
N LEU A 121 -23.37 -2.41 -23.42
CA LEU A 121 -24.68 -2.84 -23.90
C LEU A 121 -25.16 -2.03 -25.11
N ASN A 122 -24.52 -0.89 -25.40
CA ASN A 122 -24.88 -0.02 -26.51
C ASN A 122 -24.42 -0.55 -27.89
N ARG A 123 -24.26 -1.87 -28.03
CA ARG A 123 -23.95 -2.54 -29.32
C ARG A 123 -25.15 -3.32 -29.89
N CYS A 124 -26.38 -2.90 -29.57
CA CYS A 124 -27.60 -3.46 -30.17
C CYS A 124 -28.44 -2.43 -30.93
N CYS A 125 -27.84 -1.35 -31.41
CA CYS A 125 -28.45 -0.48 -32.42
C CYS A 125 -27.37 0.25 -33.23
N GLY A 126 -27.23 -0.14 -34.50
CA GLY A 126 -26.69 0.70 -35.58
C GLY A 126 -25.17 0.66 -35.78
N PHE A 127 -24.73 0.02 -36.86
CA PHE A 127 -23.76 0.68 -37.73
C PHE A 127 -24.37 2.02 -38.17
N ASP A 128 -23.77 3.15 -37.80
CA ASP A 128 -23.51 4.32 -38.65
C ASP A 128 -23.11 5.56 -37.84
N GLY A 129 -22.02 6.20 -38.29
CA GLY A 129 -21.84 7.65 -38.13
C GLY A 129 -21.11 8.17 -36.89
N GLY A 130 -19.89 8.65 -37.10
CA GLY A 130 -19.43 9.87 -36.41
C GLY A 130 -18.29 9.71 -35.43
N PHE A 131 -17.06 9.82 -35.94
CA PHE A 131 -15.98 10.48 -35.22
C PHE A 131 -16.50 11.81 -34.66
N ARG A 132 -16.46 11.98 -33.33
CA ARG A 132 -16.40 13.31 -32.73
C ARG A 132 -15.24 13.34 -31.74
N ASN A 133 -14.13 13.84 -32.26
CA ASN A 133 -13.06 14.44 -31.49
C ASN A 133 -13.66 15.46 -30.51
N GLY A 134 -13.26 15.35 -29.24
CA GLY A 134 -13.54 16.33 -28.21
C GLY A 134 -12.36 16.35 -27.26
N PHE A 135 -11.24 16.90 -27.74
CA PHE A 135 -10.22 17.50 -26.88
C PHE A 135 -10.90 18.64 -26.10
N PHE A 136 -10.82 18.61 -24.78
CA PHE A 136 -10.36 19.67 -23.86
C PHE A 136 -10.50 19.15 -22.43
#